data_AF-A0A5E6ZD08-F1
#
_entry.id   AF-A0A5E6ZD08-F1
#
_cell.length_a   1.000
_cell.length_b   1.000
_cell.length_c   1.000
_cell.angle_alpha   90.00
_cell.angle_beta   90.00
_cell.angle_gamma   90.00
#
_symmetry.space_group_name_H-M   'P 1'
#
loop_
_entity.id
_entity.type
_entity.pdbx_description
1 polymer ?
#
loop_
_entity_poly.entity_id
_entity_poly.type
_entity_poly.pdbx_seq_one_letter_code
_entity_poly.pdbx_strand_id
1 'polypeptide(L)'
;MEVTASVGGGGGMTPDDIIAKHCSACHGTGLLGAPKIGDTAAWKERADHQGGLDGILAKAITGINAMPPKGTCMTCTDEELKGAIEKMSGLK
;
A
#
# COMPACT_ATOMS: atom_id res chain seq x y z
N MET A 1 9.31 13.34 29.33
CA MET A 1 9.77 11.96 29.05
C MET A 1 8.58 11.07 29.31
N GLU A 2 7.75 10.83 28.31
CA GLU A 2 6.61 9.92 28.44
C GLU A 2 6.82 8.79 27.44
N VAL A 3 7.21 7.64 28.00
CA VAL A 3 7.36 6.38 27.28
C VAL A 3 6.08 5.61 27.55
N THR A 4 5.22 5.46 26.54
CA THR A 4 4.07 4.56 26.59
C THR A 4 4.32 3.35 25.69
N ALA A 5 4.64 2.25 26.36
CA ALA A 5 4.40 0.85 26.05
C ALA A 5 4.09 0.44 24.59
N SER A 6 5.07 -0.26 24.01
CA SER A 6 4.94 -1.17 22.87
C SER A 6 4.16 -2.44 23.25
N VAL A 7 3.13 -2.74 22.47
CA VAL A 7 2.41 -4.01 22.42
C VAL A 7 2.36 -4.46 20.96
N GLY A 8 3.01 -5.59 20.66
CA GLY A 8 2.83 -6.34 19.40
C GLY A 8 4.00 -6.30 18.41
N GLY A 9 4.77 -7.38 18.36
CA GLY A 9 5.53 -7.88 17.19
C GLY A 9 6.22 -6.90 16.24
N GLY A 10 7.48 -6.55 16.53
CA GLY A 10 8.49 -6.22 15.53
C GLY A 10 8.36 -4.88 14.80
N GLY A 11 8.70 -3.76 15.44
CA GLY A 11 9.11 -2.51 14.78
C GLY A 11 8.32 -2.13 13.51
N GLY A 12 6.99 -2.12 13.59
CA GLY A 12 6.13 -1.96 12.41
C GLY A 12 6.37 -0.62 11.70
N MET A 13 6.56 -0.67 10.39
CA MET A 13 6.75 0.53 9.59
C MET A 13 5.43 1.27 9.42
N THR A 14 5.48 2.61 9.46
CA THR A 14 4.27 3.39 9.21
C THR A 14 3.86 3.25 7.73
N PRO A 15 2.57 3.43 7.40
CA PRO A 15 2.13 3.48 6.00
C PRO A 15 2.93 4.47 5.16
N ASP A 16 3.23 5.65 5.70
CA ASP A 16 4.03 6.67 5.01
C ASP A 16 5.47 6.20 4.76
N ASP A 17 6.10 5.49 5.70
CA ASP A 17 7.44 4.92 5.51
C ASP A 17 7.45 3.86 4.41
N ILE A 18 6.44 2.98 4.38
CA ILE A 18 6.32 1.92 3.37
C ILE A 18 6.13 2.54 1.99
N ILE A 19 5.24 3.53 1.89
CA ILE A 19 4.99 4.25 0.65
C ILE A 19 6.27 4.92 0.17
N ALA A 20 6.96 5.66 1.04
CA ALA A 20 8.18 6.37 0.68
C ALA A 20 9.28 5.42 0.21
N LYS A 21 9.49 4.30 0.91
CA LYS A 21 10.59 3.35 0.65
C LYS A 21 10.32 2.40 -0.52
N HIS A 22 9.08 1.99 -0.73
CA HIS A 22 8.76 0.87 -1.63
C HIS A 22 7.78 1.23 -2.75
N CYS A 23 6.78 2.07 -2.47
CA CYS A 23 5.66 2.29 -3.41
C CYS A 23 5.85 3.54 -4.29
N SER A 24 6.54 4.56 -3.79
CA SER A 24 6.68 5.89 -4.39
C SER A 24 7.36 5.87 -5.76
N ALA A 25 8.27 4.93 -6.00
CA ALA A 25 9.02 4.81 -7.25
C ALA A 25 8.10 4.68 -8.48
N CYS A 26 6.98 3.96 -8.34
CA CYS A 26 6.00 3.79 -9.43
C CYS A 26 4.74 4.63 -9.20
N HIS A 27 4.23 4.65 -7.96
CA HIS A 27 2.96 5.31 -7.65
C HIS A 27 3.07 6.83 -7.44
N GLY A 28 4.28 7.39 -7.31
CA GLY A 28 4.46 8.83 -7.15
C GLY A 28 4.07 9.61 -8.42
N THR A 29 4.53 9.16 -9.57
CA THR A 29 4.25 9.79 -10.87
C THR A 29 3.27 9.01 -11.75
N GLY A 30 2.89 7.79 -11.32
CA GLY A 30 2.05 6.89 -12.11
C GLY A 30 2.82 6.16 -13.21
N LEU A 31 4.09 5.82 -12.93
CA LEU A 31 4.97 5.12 -13.86
C LEU A 31 4.36 3.76 -14.27
N LEU A 32 4.51 3.39 -15.54
CA LEU A 32 3.93 2.16 -16.11
C LEU A 32 2.40 2.04 -15.93
N GLY A 33 1.69 3.15 -15.76
CA GLY A 33 0.24 3.16 -15.54
C GLY A 33 -0.17 2.79 -14.11
N ALA A 34 0.76 2.88 -13.15
CA ALA A 34 0.44 2.75 -11.73
C ALA A 34 -0.55 3.84 -11.29
N PRO A 35 -1.54 3.52 -10.41
CA PRO A 35 -2.42 4.53 -9.85
C PRO A 35 -1.62 5.49 -8.98
N LYS A 36 -1.81 6.80 -9.18
CA LYS A 36 -1.04 7.83 -8.46
C LYS A 36 -1.47 7.90 -7.00
N ILE A 37 -0.51 8.21 -6.12
CA ILE A 37 -0.80 8.51 -4.71
C ILE A 37 -1.73 9.73 -4.66
N GLY A 38 -2.87 9.59 -3.97
CA GLY A 38 -3.90 10.63 -3.83
C GLY A 38 -4.91 10.69 -4.97
N ASP A 39 -4.78 9.88 -6.03
CA ASP A 39 -5.78 9.80 -7.10
C ASP A 39 -6.93 8.86 -6.73
N THR A 40 -7.75 9.30 -5.77
CA THR A 40 -8.82 8.48 -5.20
C THR A 40 -9.81 7.99 -6.26
N ALA A 41 -10.02 8.74 -7.34
CA ALA A 41 -10.89 8.30 -8.44
C ALA A 41 -10.31 7.05 -9.16
N ALA A 42 -9.03 7.10 -9.55
CA ALA A 42 -8.37 5.96 -10.19
C ALA A 42 -8.27 4.75 -9.25
N TRP A 43 -8.04 4.96 -7.96
CA TRP A 43 -8.04 3.88 -6.98
C TRP A 43 -9.43 3.29 -6.76
N LYS A 44 -10.48 4.12 -6.72
CA LYS A 44 -11.85 3.64 -6.56
C LYS A 44 -12.27 2.76 -7.73
N GLU A 45 -12.04 3.20 -8.96
CA GLU A 45 -12.33 2.40 -10.15
C GLU A 45 -11.65 1.03 -10.07
N ARG A 46 -10.35 1.01 -9.74
CA ARG A 46 -9.60 -0.24 -9.58
C ARG A 46 -10.13 -1.10 -8.45
N ALA A 47 -10.44 -0.52 -7.30
CA ALA A 47 -11.02 -1.23 -6.18
C ALA A 47 -12.35 -1.87 -6.59
N ASP A 48 -13.25 -1.12 -7.23
CA ASP A 48 -14.54 -1.62 -7.71
C ASP A 48 -14.36 -2.80 -8.70
N HIS A 49 -13.32 -2.77 -9.54
CA HIS A 49 -12.96 -3.90 -10.42
C HIS A 49 -12.34 -5.12 -9.71
N GLN A 50 -11.67 -4.93 -8.58
CA GLN A 50 -10.98 -6.01 -7.86
C GLN A 50 -11.80 -6.59 -6.70
N GLY A 51 -12.99 -6.05 -6.40
CA GLY A 51 -13.81 -6.47 -5.26
C GLY A 51 -13.53 -5.68 -3.98
N GLY A 52 -13.11 -4.42 -4.11
CA GLY A 52 -12.83 -3.49 -3.02
C GLY A 52 -11.36 -3.42 -2.62
N LEU A 53 -11.12 -2.85 -1.44
CA LEU A 53 -9.78 -2.68 -0.85
C LEU A 53 -9.06 -4.03 -0.64
N ASP A 54 -9.78 -5.05 -0.19
CA ASP A 54 -9.19 -6.38 0.06
C ASP A 54 -8.73 -7.06 -1.26
N GLY A 55 -9.45 -6.83 -2.36
CA GLY A 55 -9.04 -7.27 -3.69
C GLY A 55 -7.76 -6.59 -4.17
N ILE A 56 -7.64 -5.28 -3.92
CA ILE A 56 -6.42 -4.52 -4.21
C ILE A 56 -5.25 -5.03 -3.37
N LEU A 57 -5.47 -5.29 -2.08
CA LEU A 57 -4.47 -5.88 -1.20
C LEU A 57 -3.99 -7.23 -1.72
N ALA A 58 -4.92 -8.11 -2.09
CA ALA A 58 -4.58 -9.42 -2.65
C ALA A 58 -3.69 -9.28 -3.91
N LYS A 59 -4.01 -8.36 -4.82
CA LYS A 59 -3.16 -8.08 -6.01
C LYS A 59 -1.82 -7.47 -5.64
N ALA A 60 -1.77 -6.61 -4.63
CA ALA A 60 -0.52 -6.05 -4.14
C ALA A 60 0.39 -7.14 -3.56
N ILE A 61 -0.19 -8.12 -2.85
CA ILE A 61 0.55 -9.26 -2.30
C ILE A 61 1.03 -10.19 -3.43
N THR A 62 0.17 -10.58 -4.36
CA THR A 62 0.53 -11.51 -5.46
C THR A 62 1.38 -10.87 -6.55
N GLY A 63 1.33 -9.55 -6.68
CA GLY A 63 1.82 -8.82 -7.85
C GLY A 63 0.81 -8.84 -9.01
N ILE A 64 0.92 -7.86 -9.90
CA ILE A 64 0.10 -7.73 -11.11
C ILE A 64 0.84 -6.94 -12.19
N ASN A 65 0.96 -7.50 -13.39
CA ASN A 65 1.66 -6.87 -14.53
C ASN A 65 3.07 -6.40 -14.14
N ALA A 66 3.31 -5.09 -14.16
CA ALA A 66 4.58 -4.46 -13.79
C ALA A 66 4.75 -4.24 -12.28
N MET A 67 3.71 -4.47 -11.48
CA MET A 67 3.77 -4.36 -10.02
C MET A 67 4.30 -5.68 -9.43
N PRO A 68 5.49 -5.68 -8.80
CA PRO A 68 6.05 -6.89 -8.19
C PRO A 68 5.24 -7.31 -6.94
N PRO A 69 5.34 -8.59 -6.53
CA PRO A 69 4.74 -9.09 -5.30
C PRO A 69 5.12 -8.24 -4.08
N LYS A 70 4.15 -8.02 -3.19
CA LYS A 70 4.23 -7.16 -2.01
C LYS A 70 4.75 -5.73 -2.26
N GLY A 71 4.69 -5.24 -3.50
CA GLY A 71 5.23 -3.93 -3.86
C GLY A 71 6.71 -3.77 -3.49
N THR A 72 7.50 -4.86 -3.54
CA THR A 72 8.90 -4.98 -3.09
C THR A 72 9.13 -5.01 -1.57
N CYS A 73 8.11 -4.83 -0.75
CA CYS A 73 8.24 -4.95 0.71
C CYS A 73 8.05 -6.40 1.18
N MET A 74 9.07 -7.23 1.04
CA MET A 74 8.99 -8.65 1.43
C MET A 74 8.84 -8.87 2.95
N THR A 75 9.24 -7.88 3.74
CA THR A 75 9.15 -7.90 5.21
C THR A 75 7.85 -7.31 5.74
N CYS A 76 7.04 -6.65 4.91
CA CYS A 76 5.79 -6.06 5.35
C CYS A 76 4.74 -7.14 5.64
N THR A 77 3.96 -6.92 6.70
CA THR A 77 2.74 -7.68 6.96
C THR A 77 1.60 -7.22 6.05
N ASP A 78 0.55 -8.01 5.98
CA ASP A 78 -0.60 -7.71 5.13
C ASP A 78 -1.36 -6.48 5.66
N GLU A 79 -1.38 -6.26 6.98
CA GLU A 79 -1.96 -5.07 7.62
C GLU A 79 -1.16 -3.80 7.29
N GLU A 80 0.16 -3.89 7.29
CA GLU A 80 1.06 -2.79 6.91
C GLU A 80 0.86 -2.39 5.45
N LEU A 81 0.77 -3.38 4.56
CA LEU A 81 0.47 -3.16 3.14
C LEU A 81 -0.93 -2.57 2.95
N LYS A 82 -1.93 -3.05 3.70
CA LYS A 82 -3.29 -2.52 3.65
C LYS A 82 -3.32 -1.04 4.06
N GLY A 83 -2.68 -0.67 5.15
CA GLY A 83 -2.58 0.72 5.59
C GLY A 83 -1.87 1.61 4.57
N ALA A 84 -0.82 1.12 3.91
CA ALA A 84 -0.17 1.83 2.82
C ALA A 84 -1.12 2.03 1.63
N ILE A 85 -1.89 1.02 1.24
CA ILE A 85 -2.86 1.10 0.14
C ILE A 85 -3.99 2.09 0.47
N GLU A 86 -4.55 2.05 1.67
CA GLU A 86 -5.56 3.02 2.14
C GLU A 86 -5.03 4.44 2.07
N LYS A 87 -3.80 4.66 2.55
CA LYS A 87 -3.15 5.98 2.51
C LYS A 87 -2.88 6.46 1.09
N MET A 88 -2.42 5.59 0.19
CA MET A 88 -2.21 5.94 -1.22
C MET A 88 -3.50 6.21 -1.97
N SER A 89 -4.53 5.41 -1.68
CA SER A 89 -5.82 5.46 -2.37
C SER A 89 -6.74 6.57 -1.84
N GLY A 90 -6.57 6.97 -0.59
CA GLY A 90 -7.54 7.82 0.11
C GLY A 90 -8.88 7.12 0.36
N LEU A 91 -8.96 5.81 0.12
CA LEU A 91 -10.12 4.98 0.41
C LEU A 91 -10.04 4.52 1.88
N LYS A 92 -11.20 4.37 2.51
CA LYS A 92 -11.38 3.83 3.86
C LYS A 92 -12.41 2.72 3.82
#